data_AF-X1CYU5-F1
#
_entry.id   AF-X1CYU5-F1
#
_cell.length_a   1.000
_cell.length_b   1.000
_cell.length_c   1.000
_cell.angle_alpha   90.00
_cell.angle_beta   90.00
_cell.angle_gamma   90.00
#
_symmetry.space_group_name_H-M   'P 1'
#
loop_
_entity.id
_entity.type
_entity.pdbx_description
1 polymer ?
#
loop_
_entity_poly.entity_id
_entity_poly.type
_entity_poly.pdbx_seq_one_letter_code
_entity_poly.pdbx_strand_id
1 'polypeptide(L)'
;DGKRIVTDEGQEEENPAVAVEIEVPDGNSYTHYVFERFAGFNHGEDGLQLSYVSRGHRMIRDYLSDIVVIENEKEVASKVIEVNHPLHYGGYHFYQHSYDSEAGKYTILLVTSDSGLYAVYGG
;
A
#
# COMPACT_ATOMS: atom_id res chain seq x y z
N ASP A 1 28.50 0.06 22.82
CA ASP A 1 28.36 -0.29 21.38
C ASP A 1 27.21 -1.25 21.15
N GLY A 2 25.99 -0.71 21.03
CA GLY A 2 24.76 -1.48 20.82
C GLY A 2 24.37 -1.49 19.35
N LYS A 3 24.83 -2.48 18.59
CA LYS A 3 24.33 -2.72 17.24
C LYS A 3 22.97 -3.38 17.35
N ARG A 4 21.91 -2.64 17.03
CA ARG A 4 20.54 -3.16 16.91
C ARG A 4 20.52 -4.15 15.75
N ILE A 5 20.42 -5.43 16.06
CA ILE A 5 20.13 -6.47 15.08
C ILE A 5 18.62 -6.52 14.99
N VAL A 6 18.07 -6.05 13.87
CA VAL A 6 16.66 -6.27 13.54
C VAL A 6 16.61 -7.66 12.92
N THR A 7 16.12 -8.64 13.68
CA THR A 7 15.80 -9.95 13.13
C THR A 7 14.34 -9.90 12.70
N ASP A 8 14.12 -9.94 11.39
CA ASP A 8 12.79 -10.15 10.83
C ASP A 8 12.48 -11.65 10.92
N GLU A 9 11.66 -12.03 11.90
CA GLU A 9 11.05 -13.37 11.93
C GLU A 9 9.90 -13.40 10.92
N GLY A 10 10.24 -13.24 9.64
CA GLY A 10 9.31 -13.31 8.52
C GLY A 10 9.19 -14.75 8.05
N GLN A 11 7.96 -15.22 7.85
CA GLN A 11 7.67 -16.47 7.13
C GLN A 11 8.47 -16.50 5.82
N GLU A 12 8.90 -17.69 5.36
CA GLU A 12 9.55 -17.87 4.04
C GLU A 12 8.57 -17.46 2.93
N GLU A 13 8.39 -16.17 2.72
CA GLU A 13 7.59 -15.62 1.64
C GLU A 13 8.41 -15.72 0.36
N GLU A 14 8.06 -16.66 -0.50
CA GLU A 14 8.71 -16.85 -1.79
C GLU A 14 8.67 -15.54 -2.62
N ASN A 15 9.84 -15.09 -3.08
CA ASN A 15 9.97 -13.96 -3.99
C ASN A 15 10.70 -14.44 -5.26
N PRO A 16 9.96 -14.92 -6.27
CA PRO A 16 10.54 -15.38 -7.51
C PRO A 16 11.40 -14.31 -8.19
N ALA A 17 12.58 -14.72 -8.67
CA ALA A 17 13.50 -13.87 -9.39
C ALA A 17 13.83 -14.47 -10.77
N VAL A 18 13.94 -13.61 -11.77
CA VAL A 18 14.50 -13.95 -13.08
C VAL A 18 15.87 -13.29 -13.19
N ALA A 19 16.90 -14.10 -13.44
CA ALA A 19 18.22 -13.61 -13.81
C ALA A 19 18.22 -13.27 -15.31
N VAL A 20 18.58 -12.03 -15.64
CA VAL A 20 18.69 -11.53 -17.02
C VAL A 20 20.16 -11.20 -17.27
N GLU A 21 20.79 -11.93 -18.18
CA GLU A 21 22.11 -11.58 -18.69
C GLU A 21 21.98 -10.55 -19.81
N ILE A 22 22.72 -9.44 -19.69
CA ILE A 22 22.70 -8.33 -20.63
C ILE A 22 24.11 -8.18 -21.19
N GLU A 23 24.24 -8.31 -22.50
CA GLU A 23 25.45 -7.96 -23.23
C GLU A 23 25.31 -6.53 -23.75
N VAL A 24 26.28 -5.68 -23.40
CA VAL A 24 26.34 -4.28 -23.86
C VAL A 24 27.21 -4.19 -25.11
N PRO A 25 27.02 -3.16 -25.97
CA PRO A 25 27.71 -3.08 -27.27
C PRO A 25 29.25 -3.01 -27.21
N ASP A 26 29.82 -2.76 -26.04
CA ASP A 26 31.27 -2.78 -25.82
C ASP A 26 31.84 -4.20 -25.63
N GLY A 27 30.98 -5.23 -25.65
CA GLY A 27 31.32 -6.63 -25.51
C GLY A 27 31.37 -7.13 -24.06
N ASN A 28 31.07 -6.28 -23.08
CA ASN A 28 30.92 -6.72 -21.69
C ASN A 28 29.52 -7.31 -21.45
N SER A 29 29.39 -8.19 -20.47
CA SER A 29 28.10 -8.65 -19.99
C SER A 29 27.97 -8.52 -18.48
N TYR A 30 26.73 -8.34 -18.02
CA TYR A 30 26.39 -8.37 -16.60
C TYR A 30 25.04 -9.02 -16.38
N THR A 31 24.83 -9.51 -15.15
CA THR A 31 23.58 -10.13 -14.74
C THR A 31 22.76 -9.15 -13.91
N HIS A 32 21.49 -9.00 -14.27
CA HIS A 32 20.52 -8.24 -13.52
C HIS A 32 19.41 -9.16 -13.02
N TYR A 33 19.03 -9.05 -11.74
CA TYR A 33 17.94 -9.83 -11.16
C TYR A 33 16.68 -8.99 -11.10
N VAL A 34 15.60 -9.50 -11.68
CA VAL A 34 14.27 -8.88 -11.64
C VAL A 34 13.36 -9.71 -10.74
N PHE A 35 12.80 -9.08 -9.71
CA PHE A 35 12.00 -9.75 -8.67
C PHE A 35 10.52 -9.47 -8.84
N GLU A 36 9.67 -10.48 -8.59
CA GLU A 36 8.21 -10.32 -8.66
C GLU A 36 7.69 -9.24 -7.70
N ARG A 37 8.12 -9.31 -6.42
CA ARG A 37 7.65 -8.38 -5.37
C ARG A 37 8.27 -6.98 -5.43
N PHE A 38 9.23 -6.76 -6.32
CA PHE A 38 9.91 -5.49 -6.52
C PHE A 38 10.02 -5.12 -8.01
N ALA A 39 8.98 -5.40 -8.80
CA ALA A 39 8.91 -5.17 -10.24
C ALA A 39 9.18 -3.73 -10.73
N GLY A 40 9.35 -2.76 -9.82
CA GLY A 40 9.73 -1.37 -10.11
C GLY A 40 11.03 -0.90 -9.43
N PHE A 41 11.73 -1.76 -8.69
CA PHE A 41 13.06 -1.44 -8.16
C PHE A 41 14.09 -1.56 -9.28
N ASN A 42 14.61 -0.43 -9.72
CA ASN A 42 15.66 -0.36 -10.73
C ASN A 42 17.03 -0.32 -10.04
N HIS A 43 17.87 -1.33 -10.24
CA HIS A 43 19.27 -1.35 -9.81
C HIS A 43 20.21 -1.27 -11.02
N GLY A 44 20.13 -0.20 -11.81
CA GLY A 44 20.98 -0.06 -13.00
C GLY A 44 21.42 1.37 -13.21
N GLU A 45 22.74 1.59 -13.30
CA GLU A 45 23.34 2.86 -13.72
C GLU A 45 23.20 3.10 -15.24
N ASP A 46 22.74 2.08 -15.98
CA ASP A 46 22.80 2.02 -17.46
C ASP A 46 21.52 2.50 -18.16
N GLY A 47 20.52 2.95 -17.39
CA GLY A 47 19.25 3.45 -17.94
C GLY A 47 18.30 2.37 -18.49
N LEU A 48 18.69 1.10 -18.47
CA LEU A 48 17.81 -0.02 -18.83
C LEU A 48 16.80 -0.29 -17.70
N GLN A 49 15.50 -0.30 -18.04
CA GLN A 49 14.42 -0.62 -17.10
C GLN A 49 13.87 -2.01 -17.39
N LEU A 50 13.93 -2.89 -16.38
CA LEU A 50 13.38 -4.24 -16.43
C LEU A 50 12.31 -4.40 -15.35
N SER A 51 11.16 -4.95 -15.72
CA SER A 51 10.05 -5.17 -14.80
C SER A 51 9.55 -6.60 -14.86
N TYR A 52 9.35 -7.21 -13.70
CA TYR A 52 8.75 -8.54 -13.58
C TYR A 52 7.23 -8.41 -13.74
N VAL A 53 6.66 -8.97 -14.81
CA VAL A 53 5.21 -8.97 -15.03
C VAL A 53 4.65 -10.34 -14.66
N SER A 54 4.16 -10.47 -13.42
CA SER A 54 3.45 -11.68 -12.98
C SER A 54 1.96 -11.58 -13.34
N ARG A 55 1.34 -12.72 -13.70
CA ARG A 55 -0.11 -12.80 -13.93
C ARG A 55 -0.91 -12.88 -12.62
N GLY A 56 -0.25 -13.10 -11.49
CA GLY A 56 -0.88 -13.45 -10.20
C GLY A 56 -0.94 -12.32 -9.19
N HIS A 57 0.05 -11.43 -9.16
CA HIS A 57 0.13 -10.35 -8.19
C HIS A 57 0.31 -9.01 -8.90
N ARG A 58 -0.80 -8.32 -9.18
CA ARG A 58 -0.74 -6.86 -9.32
C ARG A 58 -0.28 -6.34 -7.97
N MET A 59 0.85 -5.66 -7.90
CA MET A 59 1.12 -4.79 -6.74
C MET A 59 -0.02 -3.78 -6.70
N ILE A 60 -0.95 -3.97 -5.76
CA ILE A 60 -2.04 -3.03 -5.54
C ILE A 60 -1.38 -1.79 -4.93
N ARG A 61 -1.30 -0.71 -5.73
CA ARG A 61 -0.69 0.55 -5.30
C ARG A 61 -1.58 1.29 -4.31
N ASP A 62 -2.89 1.27 -4.57
CA ASP A 62 -3.88 2.03 -3.83
C ASP A 62 -5.04 1.10 -3.45
N TYR A 63 -5.41 1.13 -2.17
CA TYR A 63 -6.60 0.44 -1.65
C TYR A 63 -7.69 1.49 -1.43
N LEU A 64 -8.78 1.36 -2.18
CA LEU A 64 -9.88 2.32 -2.16
C LEU A 64 -11.10 1.73 -1.47
N SER A 65 -11.92 2.57 -0.84
CA SER A 65 -13.21 2.17 -0.28
C SER A 65 -14.26 3.25 -0.48
N ASP A 66 -15.38 2.88 -1.08
CA ASP A 66 -16.55 3.74 -1.23
C ASP A 66 -17.32 3.79 0.10
N ILE A 67 -17.41 4.97 0.71
CA ILE A 67 -18.18 5.19 1.94
C ILE A 67 -19.34 6.14 1.64
N VAL A 68 -20.52 5.75 2.10
CA VAL A 68 -21.73 6.58 2.11
C VAL A 68 -22.23 6.71 3.55
N VAL A 69 -22.54 7.94 3.97
CA VAL A 69 -23.20 8.22 5.25
C VAL A 69 -24.68 8.44 4.97
N ILE A 70 -25.52 7.68 5.70
CA ILE A 70 -26.97 7.75 5.61
C ILE A 70 -27.52 8.27 6.94
N GLU A 71 -28.26 9.38 6.89
CA GLU A 71 -29.00 9.94 8.02
C GLU A 71 -30.46 10.13 7.63
N ASN A 72 -31.39 9.68 8.47
CA ASN A 72 -32.83 9.76 8.19
C ASN A 72 -33.19 9.23 6.80
N GLU A 73 -32.63 8.06 6.45
CA GLU A 73 -32.83 7.37 5.15
C GLU A 73 -32.32 8.15 3.93
N LYS A 74 -31.57 9.24 4.13
CA LYS A 74 -31.00 10.07 3.08
C LYS A 74 -29.48 9.97 3.10
N GLU A 75 -28.89 9.81 1.93
CA GLU A 75 -27.45 10.01 1.74
C GLU A 75 -27.09 11.47 2.02
N VAL A 76 -26.22 11.68 3.01
CA VAL A 76 -25.80 13.01 3.47
C VAL A 76 -24.33 13.30 3.19
N ALA A 77 -23.51 12.26 2.97
CA ALA A 77 -22.13 12.38 2.50
C ALA A 77 -21.69 11.11 1.78
N SER A 78 -20.78 11.25 0.82
CA SER A 78 -20.12 10.13 0.14
C SER A 78 -18.67 10.49 -0.20
N LYS A 79 -17.76 9.52 -0.06
CA LYS A 79 -16.35 9.68 -0.39
C LYS A 79 -15.69 8.34 -0.67
N VAL A 80 -14.85 8.30 -1.70
CA VAL A 80 -13.84 7.26 -1.87
C VAL A 80 -12.68 7.57 -0.94
N ILE A 81 -12.43 6.71 0.04
CA ILE A 81 -11.32 6.85 0.97
C ILE A 81 -10.16 5.93 0.58
N GLU A 82 -8.96 6.31 1.00
CA GLU A 82 -7.73 5.53 0.90
C GLU A 82 -6.93 5.70 2.20
N VAL A 83 -5.86 4.92 2.37
CA VAL A 83 -5.00 4.98 3.55
C VAL A 83 -4.56 6.43 3.83
N ASN A 84 -4.70 6.87 5.08
CA ASN A 84 -4.42 8.24 5.55
C ASN A 84 -5.33 9.36 5.00
N HIS A 85 -6.30 9.06 4.16
CA HIS A 85 -7.24 10.05 3.61
C HIS A 85 -8.69 9.75 4.04
N PRO A 86 -9.02 9.91 5.34
CA PRO A 86 -10.32 9.52 5.91
C PRO A 86 -11.48 10.36 5.36
N LEU A 87 -12.70 9.83 5.52
CA LEU A 87 -13.92 10.65 5.50
C LEU A 87 -14.10 11.30 6.88
N HIS A 88 -14.48 12.57 6.90
CA HIS A 88 -14.88 13.27 8.14
C HIS A 88 -16.33 13.71 8.00
N TYR A 89 -17.16 13.34 8.97
CA TYR A 89 -18.56 13.72 9.01
C TYR A 89 -19.10 13.68 10.44
N GLY A 90 -19.88 14.69 10.84
CA GLY A 90 -20.61 14.70 12.11
C GLY A 90 -19.72 14.64 13.38
N GLY A 91 -18.45 15.06 13.31
CA GLY A 91 -17.50 14.94 14.42
C GLY A 91 -16.84 13.56 14.55
N TYR A 92 -16.82 12.80 13.46
CA TYR A 92 -16.16 11.51 13.37
C TYR A 92 -15.26 11.43 12.15
N HIS A 93 -14.13 10.74 12.32
CA HIS A 93 -13.29 10.31 11.21
C HIS A 93 -13.48 8.81 10.94
N PHE A 94 -13.62 8.48 9.66
CA PHE A 94 -13.75 7.12 9.16
C PHE A 94 -12.47 6.77 8.38
N TYR A 95 -11.64 5.94 8.99
CA TYR A 95 -10.39 5.46 8.39
C TYR A 95 -10.57 4.07 7.82
N GLN A 96 -9.92 3.81 6.69
CA GLN A 96 -9.69 2.46 6.23
C GLN A 96 -8.64 1.82 7.13
N HIS A 97 -9.03 0.82 7.92
CA HIS A 97 -8.13 0.14 8.85
C HIS A 97 -7.58 -1.16 8.25
N SER A 98 -8.43 -1.92 7.57
CA SER A 98 -8.06 -3.16 6.90
C SER A 98 -9.08 -3.48 5.79
N TYR A 99 -8.82 -4.49 4.99
CA TYR A 99 -9.69 -4.95 3.92
C TYR A 99 -9.44 -6.43 3.63
N ASP A 100 -10.36 -7.04 2.91
CA ASP A 100 -10.19 -8.37 2.34
C ASP A 100 -9.13 -8.35 1.23
N SER A 101 -7.89 -8.73 1.57
CA SER A 101 -6.77 -8.68 0.63
C SER A 101 -6.79 -9.75 -0.44
N GLU A 102 -7.63 -10.79 -0.29
CA GLU A 102 -7.75 -11.86 -1.27
C GLU A 102 -8.84 -11.56 -2.30
N ALA A 103 -10.04 -11.20 -1.84
CA ALA A 103 -11.20 -11.04 -2.72
C ALA A 103 -11.79 -9.62 -2.76
N GLY A 104 -11.29 -8.68 -1.97
CA GLY A 104 -11.71 -7.27 -2.00
C GLY A 104 -13.18 -7.05 -1.62
N LYS A 105 -13.80 -7.98 -0.89
CA LYS A 105 -15.26 -7.97 -0.65
C LYS A 105 -15.71 -7.03 0.47
N TYR A 106 -14.82 -6.70 1.41
CA TYR A 106 -15.14 -5.86 2.54
C TYR A 106 -13.96 -5.01 2.97
N THR A 107 -14.28 -3.91 3.67
CA THR A 107 -13.31 -3.10 4.40
C THR A 107 -13.70 -3.03 5.87
N ILE A 108 -12.70 -2.98 6.74
CA ILE A 108 -12.89 -2.71 8.17
C ILE A 108 -12.58 -1.23 8.38
N LEU A 109 -13.56 -0.51 8.93
CA LEU A 109 -13.42 0.90 9.25
C LEU A 109 -13.05 1.09 10.72
N LEU A 110 -12.06 1.95 10.97
CA LEU A 110 -11.83 2.50 12.29
C LEU A 110 -12.55 3.85 12.37
N VAL A 111 -13.42 3.98 13.37
CA VAL A 111 -14.20 5.20 13.60
C VAL A 111 -13.71 5.87 14.86
N THR A 112 -13.25 7.11 14.74
CA THR A 112 -12.78 7.91 15.88
C THR A 112 -13.63 9.16 16.02
N SER A 113 -14.13 9.41 17.22
CA SER A 113 -14.81 10.66 17.57
C SER A 113 -13.79 11.77 17.81
N ASP A 114 -14.01 12.95 17.23
CA ASP A 114 -13.35 14.19 17.66
C ASP A 114 -14.27 15.07 18.54
N SER A 115 -15.52 14.63 18.75
CA SER A 115 -16.48 15.28 19.64
C SER A 115 -15.98 15.20 21.09
N GLY A 116 -15.34 16.28 21.53
CA GLY A 116 -14.63 16.40 22.80
C GLY A 116 -13.44 17.35 22.71
N LEU A 117 -12.85 17.55 21.53
CA LEU A 117 -11.72 18.46 21.34
C LEU A 117 -12.11 19.93 21.59
N TYR A 118 -13.35 20.32 21.26
CA TYR A 118 -13.89 21.66 21.52
C TYR A 118 -14.01 21.99 23.02
N ALA A 119 -14.14 20.99 23.91
CA ALA A 119 -14.25 21.23 25.35
C ALA A 119 -12.91 21.65 25.99
N VAL A 120 -11.77 21.37 25.33
CA VAL A 120 -10.42 21.66 25.87
C VAL A 120 -9.93 23.07 25.49
N TYR A 121 -10.43 23.66 24.40
CA TYR A 121 -10.05 25.01 23.96
C TYR A 121 -10.89 26.16 24.57
N GLY A 122 -11.92 25.84 25.35
CA GLY A 122 -12.79 26.82 26.02
C GLY A 122 -12.49 27.05 27.50
N GLY A 123 -11.37 26.51 28.01
CA GLY A 123 -10.91 26.65 29.40
C GLY A 123 -9.86 27.73 29.57
#